data_AF-A0A815S7U7-F1
#
_entry.id   AF-A0A815S7U7-F1
#
_cell.length_a   1.000
_cell.length_b   1.000
_cell.length_c   1.000
_cell.angle_alpha   90.00
_cell.angle_beta   90.00
_cell.angle_gamma   90.00
#
_symmetry.space_group_name_H-M   'P 1'
#
loop_
_entity.id
_entity.type
_entity.pdbx_description
1 polymer ?
#
loop_
_entity_poly.entity_id
_entity_poly.type
_entity_poly.pdbx_seq_one_letter_code
_entity_poly.pdbx_strand_id
1 'polypeptide(L)'
;FIEQTRQKELILKNLTGSSSAWSIRKVHANNPDAYEAFRIEPKSGILKTQLNSKEKSAQQVISIYFTARHNHTYECQLLVEGLLDEPPISILLTGEGTFDGKYEAIHDI
;
A
#
# COMPACT_ATOMS: atom_id res chain seq x y z
N PHE A 1 5.93 -4.68 15.08
CA PHE A 1 5.28 -5.08 16.33
C PHE A 1 3.80 -5.28 16.09
N ILE A 2 3.23 -6.30 16.71
CA ILE A 2 1.80 -6.58 16.68
C ILE A 2 1.03 -5.38 17.26
N GLU A 3 -0.16 -5.10 16.71
CA GLU A 3 -1.05 -3.96 16.98
C GLU A 3 -0.48 -2.56 16.70
N GLN A 4 0.78 -2.47 16.25
CA GLN A 4 1.39 -1.20 15.88
C GLN A 4 1.22 -0.91 14.40
N THR A 5 0.53 0.18 14.09
CA THR A 5 0.41 0.68 12.72
C THR A 5 1.73 1.30 12.23
N ARG A 6 2.19 0.85 11.07
CA ARG A 6 3.31 1.43 10.31
C ARG A 6 2.80 2.05 9.03
N GLN A 7 3.38 3.16 8.61
CA GLN A 7 3.03 3.85 7.36
C GLN A 7 4.24 3.84 6.41
N LYS A 8 3.97 3.60 5.14
CA LYS A 8 4.88 3.88 4.02
C LYS A 8 4.13 4.65 2.94
N GLU A 9 4.87 5.43 2.17
CA GLU A 9 4.32 6.22 1.08
C GLU A 9 4.88 5.74 -0.26
N LEU A 10 4.01 5.73 -1.27
CA LEU A 10 4.34 5.51 -2.67
C LEU A 10 3.95 6.75 -3.46
N ILE A 11 4.66 7.03 -4.55
CA ILE A 11 4.33 8.13 -5.46
C ILE A 11 3.91 7.54 -6.80
N LEU A 12 2.64 7.70 -7.14
CA LEU A 12 2.12 7.41 -8.48
C LEU A 12 2.29 8.66 -9.34
N LYS A 13 2.87 8.52 -10.53
CA LYS A 13 3.10 9.63 -11.46
C LYS A 13 2.45 9.34 -12.80
N ASN A 14 1.81 10.34 -13.37
CA ASN A 14 1.37 10.30 -14.75
C ASN A 14 2.46 10.86 -15.65
N LEU A 15 3.05 9.99 -16.47
CA LEU A 15 4.10 10.34 -17.43
C LEU A 15 3.55 10.59 -18.83
N THR A 16 2.23 10.49 -19.01
CA THR A 16 1.56 10.67 -20.29
C THR A 16 1.21 12.15 -20.52
N GLY A 17 0.93 12.47 -21.78
CA GLY A 17 0.47 13.81 -22.19
C GLY A 17 -1.00 14.10 -21.88
N SER A 18 -1.76 13.13 -21.37
CA SER A 18 -3.18 13.26 -21.04
C SER A 18 -3.42 13.11 -19.54
N SER A 19 -4.51 13.65 -19.01
CA SER A 19 -4.92 13.34 -17.64
C SER A 19 -5.53 11.94 -17.61
N SER A 20 -5.20 11.14 -16.59
CA SER A 20 -5.69 9.77 -16.46
C SER A 20 -6.27 9.53 -15.07
N ALA A 21 -7.41 8.83 -15.04
CA ALA A 21 -7.99 8.34 -13.81
C ALA A 21 -7.30 7.03 -13.43
N TRP A 22 -7.08 6.83 -12.13
CA TRP A 22 -6.39 5.66 -11.61
C TRP A 22 -7.16 5.06 -10.44
N SER A 23 -6.96 3.76 -10.21
CA SER A 23 -7.46 3.05 -9.04
C SER A 23 -6.45 2.01 -8.56
N ILE A 24 -6.51 1.67 -7.28
CA ILE A 24 -5.71 0.62 -6.66
C ILE A 24 -6.61 -0.32 -5.86
N ARG A 25 -6.47 -1.63 -6.11
CA ARG A 25 -7.18 -2.67 -5.36
C ARG A 25 -6.25 -3.78 -4.92
N LYS A 26 -6.64 -4.49 -3.87
CA LYS A 26 -6.02 -5.75 -3.47
C LYS A 26 -6.56 -6.84 -4.38
N VAL A 27 -5.68 -7.64 -4.98
CA VAL A 27 -6.06 -8.71 -5.90
C VAL A 27 -5.78 -10.09 -5.34
N HIS A 28 -4.78 -10.22 -4.48
CA HIS A 28 -4.42 -11.48 -3.84
C HIS A 28 -3.84 -11.20 -2.46
N ALA A 29 -4.03 -12.12 -1.52
CA ALA A 29 -3.31 -12.13 -0.25
C ALA A 29 -3.08 -13.57 0.19
N ASN A 30 -2.02 -13.80 0.95
CA ASN A 30 -1.66 -15.14 1.43
C ASN A 30 -2.64 -15.68 2.47
N ASN A 31 -3.33 -14.80 3.21
CA ASN A 31 -4.36 -15.16 4.19
C ASN A 31 -5.41 -14.04 4.34
N PRO A 32 -6.58 -14.31 4.95
CA PRO A 32 -7.61 -13.29 5.19
C PRO A 32 -7.12 -12.10 6.03
N ASP A 33 -6.28 -12.36 7.03
CA ASP A 33 -5.77 -11.31 7.92
C ASP A 33 -4.92 -10.27 7.17
N ALA A 34 -4.20 -10.68 6.11
CA ALA A 34 -3.43 -9.78 5.25
C ALA A 34 -4.31 -8.80 4.48
N TYR A 35 -5.55 -9.19 4.12
CA TYR A 35 -6.49 -8.21 3.57
C TYR A 35 -6.86 -7.14 4.59
N GLU A 36 -6.91 -7.44 5.88
CA GLU A 36 -7.26 -6.46 6.91
C GLU A 36 -6.05 -5.68 7.43
N ALA A 37 -4.87 -6.30 7.43
CA ALA A 37 -3.64 -5.73 7.95
C ALA A 37 -3.13 -4.55 7.11
N PHE A 38 -3.36 -4.57 5.79
CA PHE A 38 -2.96 -3.47 4.91
C PHE A 38 -4.12 -2.50 4.63
N ARG A 39 -3.95 -1.21 4.88
CA ARG A 39 -4.89 -0.16 4.47
C ARG A 39 -4.21 0.78 3.47
N ILE A 40 -4.92 1.18 2.42
CA ILE A 40 -4.39 2.00 1.33
C ILE A 40 -5.26 3.24 1.15
N GLU A 41 -4.64 4.42 1.13
CA GLU A 41 -5.32 5.70 0.92
C GLU A 41 -4.45 6.70 0.12
N PRO A 42 -5.01 7.40 -0.88
CA PRO A 42 -6.32 7.16 -1.49
C PRO A 42 -6.34 5.87 -2.33
N LYS A 43 -7.53 5.33 -2.61
CA LYS A 43 -7.70 4.14 -3.47
C LYS A 43 -7.93 4.45 -4.95
N SER A 44 -8.20 5.71 -5.27
CA SER A 44 -8.46 6.16 -6.62
C SER A 44 -8.30 7.67 -6.71
N GLY A 45 -8.16 8.18 -7.92
CA GLY A 45 -8.09 9.61 -8.17
C GLY A 45 -7.85 9.93 -9.64
N ILE A 46 -7.47 11.17 -9.91
CA ILE A 46 -7.11 11.66 -11.24
C ILE A 46 -5.71 12.27 -11.16
N LEU A 47 -4.84 11.83 -12.06
CA LEU A 47 -3.52 12.44 -12.26
C LEU A 47 -3.57 13.33 -13.49
N LYS A 48 -3.25 14.62 -13.30
CA LYS A 48 -3.19 15.55 -14.43
C LYS A 48 -1.98 15.27 -15.31
N THR A 49 -2.06 15.67 -16.57
CA THR A 49 -0.95 15.61 -17.52
C THR A 49 0.24 16.46 -17.06
N GLN A 50 1.47 16.01 -17.33
CA GLN A 50 2.68 16.82 -17.19
C GLN A 50 2.90 17.71 -18.41
N LEU A 51 1.96 18.63 -18.69
CA LEU A 51 2.17 19.65 -19.73
C LEU A 51 3.27 20.64 -19.33
N ASN A 52 3.45 20.87 -18.02
CA ASN A 52 4.51 21.72 -17.48
C ASN A 52 5.28 20.99 -16.37
N SER A 53 6.61 20.95 -16.48
CA SER A 53 7.56 20.28 -15.57
C SER A 53 7.44 20.67 -14.07
N LYS A 54 6.65 21.68 -13.73
CA LYS A 54 6.44 22.20 -12.36
C LYS A 54 5.10 21.80 -11.72
N GLU A 55 4.22 21.09 -12.42
CA GLU A 55 2.89 20.78 -11.91
C GLU A 55 2.90 19.60 -10.93
N LYS A 56 2.77 19.92 -9.63
CA LYS A 56 2.62 18.92 -8.54
C LYS A 56 1.38 18.02 -8.71
N SER A 57 0.44 18.39 -9.59
CA SER A 57 -0.81 17.66 -9.84
C SER A 57 -0.69 16.43 -10.73
N ALA A 58 0.49 16.18 -11.30
CA ALA A 58 0.75 14.97 -12.08
C ALA A 58 1.32 13.81 -11.25
N GLN A 59 1.36 13.98 -9.93
CA GLN A 59 1.75 12.93 -9.00
C GLN A 59 0.74 12.84 -7.85
N GLN A 60 0.59 11.64 -7.32
CA GLN A 60 -0.24 11.34 -6.17
C GLN A 60 0.58 10.55 -5.16
N VAL A 61 0.55 10.99 -3.91
CA VAL A 61 1.07 10.22 -2.78
C VAL A 61 0.01 9.22 -2.33
N ILE A 62 0.37 7.95 -2.25
CA ILE A 62 -0.45 6.86 -1.77
C ILE A 62 0.18 6.35 -0.47
N SER A 63 -0.57 6.46 0.62
CA SER A 63 -0.18 5.95 1.93
C SER A 63 -0.64 4.50 2.09
N ILE A 64 0.31 3.65 2.45
CA ILE A 64 0.08 2.27 2.85
C ILE A 64 0.30 2.18 4.35
N TYR A 65 -0.73 1.75 5.05
CA TYR A 65 -0.69 1.46 6.47
C TYR A 65 -0.67 -0.05 6.66
N PHE A 66 0.15 -0.52 7.58
CA PHE A 66 0.25 -1.92 7.95
C PHE A 66 0.09 -2.06 9.46
N THR A 67 -0.86 -2.89 9.88
CA THR A 67 -1.09 -3.22 11.29
C THR A 67 -1.15 -4.74 11.41
N ALA A 68 -0.09 -5.36 11.93
CA ALA A 68 -0.08 -6.78 12.20
C ALA A 68 -1.00 -7.10 13.40
N ARG A 69 -1.81 -8.16 13.32
CA ARG A 69 -2.63 -8.66 14.43
C ARG A 69 -2.06 -9.90 15.11
N HIS A 70 -1.20 -10.62 14.40
CA HIS A 70 -0.62 -11.88 14.82
C HIS A 70 0.86 -11.94 14.45
N ASN A 71 1.60 -12.84 15.12
CA ASN A 71 3.01 -13.08 14.89
C ASN A 71 3.21 -14.00 13.67
N HIS A 72 2.90 -13.49 12.47
CA HIS A 72 3.14 -14.20 11.21
C HIS A 72 3.47 -13.23 10.06
N THR A 73 3.80 -13.80 8.91
CA THR A 73 4.05 -13.07 7.67
C THR A 73 2.73 -12.76 6.94
N TYR A 74 2.59 -11.51 6.53
CA TYR A 74 1.51 -10.98 5.73
C TYR A 74 2.00 -10.67 4.33
N GLU A 75 1.33 -11.19 3.32
CA GLU A 75 1.60 -10.85 1.92
C GLU A 75 0.31 -10.44 1.23
N CYS A 76 0.34 -9.31 0.51
CA CYS A 76 -0.82 -8.77 -0.19
C CYS A 76 -0.37 -8.14 -1.51
N GLN A 77 -0.95 -8.60 -2.61
CA GLN A 77 -0.71 -8.06 -3.94
C GLN A 77 -1.74 -6.99 -4.26
N LEU A 78 -1.24 -5.81 -4.62
CA LEU A 78 -2.04 -4.70 -5.15
C LEU A 78 -1.91 -4.64 -6.65
N LEU A 79 -2.98 -4.20 -7.31
CA LEU A 79 -3.00 -3.84 -8.71
C LEU A 79 -3.42 -2.38 -8.84
N VAL A 80 -2.57 -1.60 -9.51
CA VAL A 80 -2.85 -0.22 -9.91
C VAL A 80 -3.22 -0.23 -11.38
N GLU A 81 -4.36 0.36 -11.71
CA GLU A 81 -4.88 0.44 -13.07
C GLU A 81 -5.17 1.90 -13.44
N GLY A 82 -4.84 2.25 -14.68
CA GLY A 82 -5.38 3.44 -15.35
C GLY A 82 -6.60 3.08 -16.20
N LEU A 83 -7.34 4.09 -16.65
CA LEU A 83 -8.55 3.91 -17.49
C LEU A 83 -8.30 4.11 -19.00
N LEU A 84 -7.09 4.45 -19.42
CA LEU A 84 -6.72 4.74 -20.81
C LEU A 84 -5.84 3.61 -21.37
N ASP A 85 -6.25 2.36 -21.13
CA ASP A 85 -5.53 1.13 -21.53
C ASP A 85 -4.05 1.09 -21.09
N GLU A 86 -3.70 1.80 -20.02
CA GLU A 86 -2.37 1.69 -19.44
C GLU A 86 -2.15 0.27 -18.88
N PRO A 87 -0.96 -0.33 -19.08
CA PRO A 87 -0.67 -1.62 -18.49
C PRO A 87 -0.77 -1.53 -16.96
N PRO A 88 -1.47 -2.46 -16.30
CA PRO A 88 -1.63 -2.42 -14.86
C PRO A 88 -0.29 -2.68 -14.15
N ILE A 89 -0.08 -2.00 -13.03
CA ILE A 89 1.13 -2.13 -12.21
C ILE A 89 0.81 -3.01 -11.01
N SER A 90 1.53 -4.12 -10.87
CA SER A 90 1.43 -5.01 -9.72
C SER A 90 2.45 -4.65 -8.64
N ILE A 91 2.00 -4.54 -7.38
CA ILE A 91 2.83 -4.22 -6.22
C ILE A 91 2.65 -5.30 -5.16
N LEU A 92 3.73 -5.95 -4.75
CA LEU A 92 3.72 -6.90 -3.63
C LEU A 92 4.01 -6.16 -2.32
N LEU A 93 3.08 -6.24 -1.37
CA LEU A 93 3.27 -5.80 -0.01
C LEU A 93 3.64 -6.99 0.87
N THR A 94 4.70 -6.83 1.65
CA THR A 94 5.09 -7.78 2.68
C THR A 94 5.19 -7.07 4.03
N GLY A 95 4.80 -7.78 5.08
CA GLY A 95 4.88 -7.31 6.45
C GLY A 95 4.98 -8.49 7.40
N GLU A 96 5.56 -8.28 8.56
CA GLU A 96 5.71 -9.31 9.58
C GLU A 96 5.25 -8.73 10.91
N GLY A 97 4.33 -9.43 11.56
CA GLY A 97 4.05 -9.19 12.97
C GLY A 97 5.12 -9.88 13.80
N THR A 98 5.71 -9.15 14.74
CA THR A 98 6.65 -9.68 15.72
C THR A 98 6.23 -9.19 17.10
N PHE A 99 6.42 -10.01 18.13
CA PHE A 99 6.30 -9.55 19.51
C PHE A 99 7.35 -8.48 19.77
N ASP A 100 7.02 -7.46 20.56
CA ASP A 100 8.07 -6.66 21.16
C ASP A 100 8.75 -7.52 22.22
N GLY A 101 10.09 -7.54 22.26
CA GLY A 101 10.86 -8.30 23.26
C GLY A 101 10.67 -7.81 24.70
N LYS A 102 9.59 -7.07 24.99
CA LYS A 102 9.20 -6.61 26.33
C LYS A 102 8.35 -7.64 27.09
N TYR A 103 7.98 -8.74 26.44
CA TYR A 103 7.31 -9.89 27.06
C TYR A 103 8.26 -11.08 27.35
N GLU A 104 9.55 -10.82 27.53
CA GLU A 104 10.46 -11.84 28.09
C GLU A 104 10.52 -11.73 29.61
N ALA A 105 10.16 -12.85 30.26
CA ALA A 105 10.25 -13.20 31.69
C ALA A 105 9.11 -12.75 32.64
N ILE A 106 7.97 -13.45 32.57
CA ILE A 106 7.34 -13.97 33.81
C ILE A 106 6.87 -15.41 33.55
N HIS A 107 7.76 -16.37 33.78
CA HIS A 107 7.59 -17.78 34.18
C HIS A 107 9.04 -18.15 34.61
N ASP A 108 9.35 -18.46 35.87
CA ASP A 108 8.84 -19.56 36.67
C ASP A 108 8.68 -19.21 38.17
N ILE A 109 7.85 -20.02 38.83
CA ILE A 109 7.56 -20.08 40.28
C ILE A 109 8.62 -20.93 40.98
#